data_AF-A0A959YHL3-F1
#
_entry.id   AF-A0A959YHL3-F1
#
_cell.length_a   1.000
_cell.length_b   1.000
_cell.length_c   1.000
_cell.angle_alpha   90.00
_cell.angle_beta   90.00
_cell.angle_gamma   90.00
#
_symmetry.space_group_name_H-M   'P 1'
#
loop_
_entity.id
_entity.type
_entity.pdbx_description
1 polymer ?
#
loop_
_entity_poly.entity_id
_entity_poly.type
_entity_poly.pdbx_seq_one_letter_code
_entity_poly.pdbx_strand_id
1 'polypeptide(L)'
;MIDGKTVNQRGAVAQVPNRFDATSHGVVDIEGVDEVEELDGRTRYIEVFPRTVLNRVDSPDIPFSWSLNPFQGCEHGCSYCYARPTHEYWGYSAGIDFERIILVKRSAPQVLRKELAAKTWKAEPITLSGATDPYQPVERKEELTRALLEVLLEHRQSVSIITKNALILRDLDILKEMSRYGSIQ
;
A
#
# COMPACT_ATOMS: atom_id res chain seq x y z
N MET A 1 -0.81 -1.38 29.00
CA MET A 1 -2.18 -1.90 29.23
C MET A 1 -3.08 -0.68 29.29
N ILE A 2 -3.68 -0.30 28.16
CA ILE A 2 -4.62 0.81 28.11
C ILE A 2 -6.00 0.18 28.35
N ASP A 3 -6.49 0.35 29.58
CA ASP A 3 -7.89 0.30 30.00
C ASP A 3 -8.83 -0.78 29.44
N GLY A 4 -8.38 -2.05 29.39
CA GLY A 4 -9.26 -3.23 29.28
C GLY A 4 -10.14 -3.35 28.01
N LYS A 5 -10.14 -2.36 27.12
CA LYS A 5 -10.78 -2.40 25.80
C LYS A 5 -9.71 -2.57 24.75
N THR A 6 -9.58 -3.79 24.25
CA THR A 6 -8.71 -4.13 23.13
C THR A 6 -9.14 -3.31 21.92
N VAL A 7 -8.36 -2.29 21.55
CA VAL A 7 -8.46 -1.71 20.21
C VAL A 7 -8.31 -2.88 19.24
N ASN A 8 -9.29 -3.13 18.38
CA ASN A 8 -9.28 -4.26 17.44
C ASN A 8 -8.21 -4.03 16.36
N GLN A 9 -6.96 -4.18 16.75
CA GLN A 9 -5.75 -3.98 15.97
C GLN A 9 -5.33 -5.31 15.36
N ARG A 10 -4.82 -5.26 14.14
CA ARG A 10 -4.44 -6.45 13.38
C ARG A 10 -3.04 -6.91 13.77
N GLY A 11 -2.04 -6.05 13.67
CA GLY A 11 -0.69 -6.41 14.13
C GLY A 11 0.13 -5.29 14.74
N ALA A 12 -0.32 -4.04 14.71
CA ALA A 12 0.24 -3.02 15.60
C ALA A 12 -0.14 -3.31 17.05
N VAL A 13 0.81 -3.18 17.97
CA VAL A 13 0.54 -3.37 19.42
C VAL A 13 0.03 -2.07 20.05
N ALA A 14 0.44 -0.92 19.51
CA ALA A 14 0.06 0.40 19.98
C ALA A 14 0.15 1.43 18.84
N GLN A 15 -0.48 2.58 19.07
CA GLN A 15 -0.20 3.78 18.30
C GLN A 15 1.16 4.32 18.75
N VAL A 16 2.10 4.44 17.81
CA VAL A 16 3.45 4.98 18.10
C VAL A 16 3.54 6.43 17.62
N PRO A 17 4.29 7.30 18.31
CA PRO A 17 4.57 8.64 17.80
C PRO A 17 5.18 8.60 16.41
N ASN A 18 4.79 9.54 15.56
CA ASN A 18 5.46 9.78 14.28
C ASN A 18 6.80 10.49 14.54
N ARG A 19 7.90 9.95 14.01
CA ARG A 19 9.25 10.49 14.18
C ARG A 19 9.47 11.90 13.63
N PHE A 20 8.61 12.36 12.71
CA PHE A 20 8.73 13.66 12.05
C PHE A 20 7.89 14.75 12.72
N ASP A 21 7.02 14.38 13.65
CA ASP A 21 6.22 15.34 14.40
C ASP A 21 7.07 16.02 15.49
N ALA A 22 6.94 17.34 15.62
CA ALA A 22 7.69 18.13 16.60
C ALA A 22 7.26 17.80 18.05
N THR A 23 6.02 17.40 18.24
CA THR A 23 5.43 17.05 19.53
C THR A 23 4.58 15.79 19.37
N SER A 24 4.64 14.91 20.35
CA SER A 24 3.75 13.76 20.43
C SER A 24 2.89 13.85 21.67
N HIS A 25 1.61 13.52 21.54
CA HIS A 25 0.66 13.49 22.63
C HIS A 25 0.55 12.04 23.09
N GLY A 26 1.07 11.75 24.28
CA GLY A 26 0.89 10.47 24.95
C GLY A 26 -0.15 10.61 26.04
N VAL A 27 -1.09 9.67 26.11
CA VAL A 27 -1.95 9.52 27.29
C VAL A 27 -1.14 8.77 28.33
N VAL A 28 -0.65 9.49 29.34
CA VAL A 28 0.20 8.91 30.41
C VAL A 28 -0.65 8.44 31.57
N ASP A 29 -1.68 9.22 31.93
CA ASP A 29 -2.71 8.91 32.92
C ASP A 29 -4.06 9.35 32.34
N ILE A 30 -5.05 8.45 32.31
CA ILE A 30 -6.44 8.79 31.94
C ILE A 30 -7.09 9.33 33.21
N GLU A 31 -7.20 10.65 33.33
CA GLU A 31 -8.06 11.27 34.32
C GLU A 31 -9.51 11.31 33.80
N GLY A 32 -10.50 11.29 34.71
CA GLY A 32 -11.93 11.23 34.34
C GLY A 32 -12.47 12.42 33.55
N VAL A 33 -11.60 13.37 33.19
CA VAL A 33 -11.85 14.55 32.35
C VAL A 33 -11.23 14.44 30.96
N ASP A 34 -10.46 13.39 30.69
CA ASP A 34 -9.79 13.20 29.40
C ASP A 34 -10.77 12.68 28.35
N GLU A 35 -10.92 13.44 27.26
CA GLU A 35 -11.59 12.97 26.05
C GLU A 35 -10.66 11.98 25.32
N VAL A 36 -10.84 10.69 25.59
CA VAL A 36 -10.23 9.63 24.79
C VAL A 36 -10.97 9.55 23.44
N GLU A 37 -10.30 9.95 22.36
CA GLU A 37 -10.77 9.64 21.01
C GLU A 37 -10.85 8.11 20.84
N GLU A 38 -12.06 7.56 20.96
CA GLU A 38 -12.31 6.15 20.64
C GLU A 38 -12.09 5.96 19.13
N LEU A 39 -11.01 5.25 18.78
CA LEU A 39 -10.82 4.78 17.41
C LEU A 39 -11.94 3.78 17.09
N ASP A 40 -12.87 4.14 16.19
CA ASP A 40 -14.06 3.35 15.81
C ASP A 40 -13.79 1.94 15.23
N GLY A 41 -12.51 1.55 15.14
CA GLY A 41 -12.02 0.26 14.67
C GLY A 41 -12.05 0.10 13.16
N ARG A 42 -12.60 1.06 12.41
CA ARG A 42 -12.79 0.95 10.96
C ARG A 42 -11.55 1.43 10.21
N THR A 43 -11.31 0.83 9.05
CA THR A 43 -10.32 1.34 8.11
C THR A 43 -10.91 2.53 7.34
N ARG A 44 -10.19 3.64 7.34
CA ARG A 44 -10.45 4.84 6.53
C ARG A 44 -9.66 4.77 5.24
N TYR A 45 -10.31 5.16 4.14
CA TYR A 45 -9.70 5.23 2.81
C TYR A 45 -9.63 6.70 2.40
N ILE A 46 -8.43 7.18 2.09
CA ILE A 46 -8.19 8.57 1.67
C ILE A 46 -7.69 8.54 0.24
N GLU A 47 -8.41 9.19 -0.66
CA GLU A 47 -7.95 9.30 -2.04
C GLU A 47 -6.76 10.25 -2.16
N VAL A 48 -5.75 9.85 -2.93
CA VAL A 48 -4.56 10.65 -3.21
C VAL A 48 -4.28 10.70 -4.71
N PHE A 49 -3.67 11.79 -5.15
CA PHE A 49 -3.46 12.11 -6.57
C PHE A 49 -1.96 12.18 -6.90
N PRO A 50 -1.29 11.03 -7.08
CA PRO A 50 0.12 11.00 -7.41
C PRO A 50 0.40 11.60 -8.80
N ARG A 51 1.56 12.25 -8.95
CA ARG A 51 2.07 12.69 -10.27
C ARG A 51 2.77 11.57 -11.05
N THR A 52 3.34 10.62 -10.32
CA THR A 52 4.04 9.42 -10.82
C THR A 52 3.64 8.24 -9.95
N VAL A 53 3.56 7.04 -10.51
CA VAL A 53 3.28 5.81 -9.76
C VAL A 53 4.40 4.79 -9.80
N LEU A 54 5.29 4.91 -10.79
CA LEU A 54 6.53 4.14 -10.85
C LEU A 54 7.61 4.78 -9.97
N ASN A 55 8.14 4.01 -9.04
CA ASN A 55 9.23 4.45 -8.16
C ASN A 55 10.50 3.65 -8.47
N ARG A 56 11.59 4.37 -8.73
CA ARG A 56 12.90 3.75 -8.89
C ARG A 56 13.41 3.26 -7.54
N VAL A 57 13.90 2.03 -7.52
CA VAL A 57 14.46 1.37 -6.35
C VAL A 57 15.98 1.37 -6.51
N ASP A 58 16.65 2.15 -5.67
CA ASP A 58 18.10 2.32 -5.68
C ASP A 58 18.70 1.64 -4.45
N SER A 59 18.69 0.31 -4.45
CA SER A 59 19.25 -0.51 -3.38
C SER A 59 20.06 -1.65 -4.00
N PRO A 60 21.33 -1.85 -3.57
CA PRO A 60 22.14 -2.96 -4.06
C PRO A 60 21.63 -4.33 -3.61
N ASP A 61 20.79 -4.36 -2.57
CA ASP A 61 20.29 -5.59 -1.94
C ASP A 61 19.00 -6.11 -2.60
N ILE A 62 18.41 -5.35 -3.52
CA ILE A 62 17.11 -5.64 -4.13
C ILE A 62 17.27 -5.89 -5.63
N PRO A 63 16.82 -7.03 -6.16
CA PRO A 63 17.07 -7.41 -7.56
C PRO A 63 16.16 -6.69 -8.58
N PHE A 64 15.20 -5.86 -8.13
CA PHE A 64 14.29 -5.12 -9.00
C PHE A 64 14.56 -3.61 -8.95
N SER A 65 14.41 -2.95 -10.09
CA SER A 65 14.72 -1.52 -10.26
C SER A 65 13.50 -0.60 -10.18
N TRP A 66 12.29 -1.14 -10.35
CA TRP A 66 11.06 -0.35 -10.37
C TRP A 66 9.99 -1.00 -9.51
N SER A 67 9.29 -0.18 -8.72
CA SER A 67 8.16 -0.62 -7.91
C SER A 67 6.89 0.18 -8.22
N LEU A 68 5.76 -0.52 -8.11
CA LEU A 68 4.42 0.02 -8.29
C LEU A 68 3.56 -0.42 -7.10
N ASN A 69 2.84 0.52 -6.49
CA ASN A 69 1.94 0.24 -5.38
C ASN A 69 0.66 1.09 -5.53
N PRO A 70 -0.53 0.47 -5.69
CA PRO A 70 -1.81 1.18 -5.81
C PRO A 70 -2.23 1.87 -4.50
N PHE A 71 -1.71 1.40 -3.37
CA PHE A 71 -2.08 1.87 -2.04
C PHE A 71 -0.86 2.31 -1.22
N GLN A 72 -1.07 3.12 -0.19
CA GLN A 72 -0.13 3.34 0.91
C GLN A 72 -0.82 2.99 2.23
N GLY A 73 -0.11 2.31 3.13
CA GLY A 73 -0.77 1.56 4.21
C GLY A 73 -1.27 0.20 3.71
N CYS A 74 -1.46 -0.74 4.64
CA CYS A 74 -1.90 -2.10 4.30
C CYS A 74 -2.80 -2.71 5.38
N GLU A 75 -4.01 -3.09 4.97
CA GLU A 75 -5.01 -3.71 5.84
C GLU A 75 -4.61 -5.09 6.36
N HIS A 76 -3.58 -5.74 5.81
CA HIS A 76 -3.06 -6.97 6.42
C HIS A 76 -2.43 -6.73 7.80
N GLY A 77 -1.96 -5.51 8.07
CA GLY A 77 -1.45 -5.10 9.39
C GLY A 77 -0.34 -5.96 9.95
N CYS A 78 0.50 -6.61 9.13
CA CYS A 78 1.54 -7.51 9.65
C CYS A 78 2.48 -6.76 10.61
N SER A 79 2.68 -7.30 11.81
CA SER A 79 3.52 -6.67 12.85
C SER A 79 4.97 -6.45 12.39
N TYR A 80 5.50 -7.35 11.58
CA TYR A 80 6.85 -7.32 11.02
C TYR A 80 6.97 -6.55 9.69
N CYS A 81 5.94 -5.80 9.29
CA CYS A 81 5.95 -5.13 7.99
C CYS A 81 6.99 -4.00 7.95
N TYR A 82 8.02 -4.17 7.10
CA TYR A 82 9.08 -3.20 6.93
C TYR A 82 8.59 -1.85 6.36
N ALA A 83 7.42 -1.82 5.72
CA ALA A 83 6.87 -0.61 5.12
C ALA A 83 6.15 0.30 6.13
N ARG A 84 5.93 -0.14 7.38
CA ARG A 84 5.28 0.66 8.43
C ARG A 84 5.88 2.07 8.61
N PRO A 85 7.21 2.24 8.70
CA PRO A 85 7.84 3.57 8.78
C PRO A 85 7.52 4.50 7.61
N THR A 86 7.14 3.97 6.44
CA THR A 86 6.83 4.84 5.28
C THR A 86 5.56 5.66 5.49
N HIS A 87 4.68 5.25 6.41
CA HIS A 87 3.45 5.97 6.74
C HIS A 87 3.70 7.30 7.45
N GLU A 88 4.83 7.40 8.15
CA GLU A 88 5.25 8.59 8.90
C GLU A 88 5.52 9.78 7.96
N TYR A 89 5.97 9.54 6.72
CA TYR A 89 6.14 10.58 5.70
C TYR A 89 4.83 11.25 5.30
N TRP A 90 3.68 10.64 5.58
CA TRP A 90 2.35 11.17 5.31
C TRP A 90 1.71 11.79 6.55
N GLY A 91 2.45 11.93 7.65
CA GLY A 91 1.94 12.47 8.91
C GLY A 91 1.19 11.45 9.77
N TYR A 92 1.26 10.15 9.45
CA TYR A 92 0.55 9.11 10.19
C TYR A 92 1.49 8.23 11.01
N SER A 93 0.97 7.60 12.06
CA SER A 93 1.73 6.64 12.86
C SER A 93 2.17 5.41 12.05
N ALA A 94 3.39 4.90 12.31
CA ALA A 94 3.82 3.58 11.84
C ALA A 94 3.07 2.41 12.55
N GLY A 95 2.29 2.73 13.58
CA GLY A 95 1.53 1.79 14.41
C GLY A 95 0.17 1.46 13.82
N ILE A 96 -0.90 1.86 14.51
CA ILE A 96 -2.28 1.49 14.17
C ILE A 96 -2.71 2.20 12.87
N ASP A 97 -2.24 3.42 12.62
CA ASP A 97 -2.61 4.15 11.41
C ASP A 97 -2.21 3.42 10.13
N PHE A 98 -1.02 2.81 10.06
CA PHE A 98 -0.57 2.07 8.86
C PHE A 98 -1.57 1.02 8.35
N GLU A 99 -2.31 0.38 9.26
CA GLU A 99 -3.30 -0.64 8.92
C GLU A 99 -4.73 -0.09 8.85
N ARG A 100 -4.97 1.14 9.33
CA ARG A 100 -6.31 1.75 9.38
C ARG A 100 -6.51 2.95 8.49
N ILE A 101 -5.45 3.58 8.01
CA ILE A 101 -5.51 4.72 7.10
C ILE A 101 -4.84 4.26 5.81
N ILE A 102 -5.64 4.03 4.78
CA ILE A 102 -5.14 3.55 3.49
C ILE A 102 -5.27 4.68 2.49
N LEU A 103 -4.14 5.13 1.96
CA LEU A 103 -4.11 6.10 0.89
C LEU A 103 -4.31 5.38 -0.44
N VAL A 104 -5.36 5.73 -1.17
CA VAL A 104 -5.80 5.06 -2.39
C VAL A 104 -5.46 5.92 -3.60
N LYS A 105 -4.60 5.40 -4.49
CA LYS A 105 -4.19 6.10 -5.72
C LYS A 105 -5.15 5.76 -6.87
N ARG A 106 -6.38 6.28 -6.85
CA ARG A 106 -7.38 5.95 -7.88
C ARG A 106 -6.98 6.34 -9.30
N SER A 107 -6.16 7.39 -9.43
CA SER A 107 -5.61 7.82 -10.72
C SER A 107 -4.43 6.97 -11.21
N ALA A 108 -4.01 5.93 -10.47
CA ALA A 108 -2.81 5.17 -10.79
C ALA A 108 -2.82 4.51 -12.18
N PRO A 109 -3.92 3.89 -12.66
CA PRO A 109 -3.94 3.32 -14.01
C PRO A 109 -3.72 4.36 -15.11
N GLN A 110 -4.30 5.55 -14.96
CA GLN A 110 -4.16 6.64 -15.94
C GLN A 110 -2.74 7.20 -15.92
N VAL A 111 -2.16 7.37 -14.73
CA VAL A 111 -0.77 7.82 -14.57
C VAL A 111 0.21 6.78 -15.13
N LEU A 112 0.02 5.50 -14.80
CA LEU A 112 0.86 4.41 -15.31
C LEU A 112 0.86 4.35 -16.84
N ARG A 113 -0.33 4.45 -17.46
CA ARG A 113 -0.44 4.45 -18.94
C ARG A 113 0.38 5.57 -19.56
N LYS A 114 0.37 6.76 -18.95
CA LYS A 114 1.17 7.90 -19.41
C LYS A 114 2.67 7.65 -19.23
N GLU A 115 3.07 7.07 -18.10
CA GLU A 115 4.49 6.77 -17.82
C GLU A 115 5.05 5.71 -18.77
N LEU A 116 4.31 4.62 -19.05
CA LEU A 116 4.72 3.56 -19.97
C LEU A 116 4.75 4.02 -21.44
N ALA A 117 3.90 4.97 -21.82
CA ALA A 117 3.89 5.55 -23.16
C ALA A 117 5.02 6.58 -23.40
N ALA A 118 5.76 6.96 -22.35
CA ALA A 118 6.85 7.92 -22.49
C ALA A 118 8.01 7.34 -23.31
N LYS A 119 8.55 8.13 -24.26
CA LYS A 119 9.71 7.73 -25.08
C LYS A 119 10.97 7.40 -24.27
N THR A 120 11.02 7.87 -23.02
CA THR A 120 12.12 7.64 -22.08
C THR A 120 12.01 6.31 -21.34
N TRP A 121 10.84 5.66 -21.35
CA TRP A 121 10.63 4.38 -20.68
C TRP A 121 11.35 3.25 -21.43
N LYS A 122 12.08 2.42 -20.69
CA LYS A 122 12.95 1.37 -21.24
C LYS A 122 12.40 -0.05 -21.10
N ALA A 123 11.11 -0.19 -20.77
CA ALA A 123 10.46 -1.49 -20.56
C ALA A 123 11.17 -2.40 -19.54
N GLU A 124 11.76 -1.80 -18.50
CA GLU A 124 12.41 -2.54 -17.41
C GLU A 124 11.36 -3.25 -16.54
N PRO A 125 11.66 -4.44 -15.96
CA PRO A 125 10.71 -5.17 -15.12
C PRO A 125 10.21 -4.33 -13.92
N ILE A 126 8.91 -4.41 -13.65
CA ILE A 126 8.25 -3.72 -12.54
C ILE A 126 7.86 -4.74 -11.46
N THR A 127 8.05 -4.40 -10.19
CA THR A 127 7.48 -5.17 -9.09
C THR A 127 6.22 -4.48 -8.56
N LEU A 128 5.08 -5.13 -8.71
CA LEU A 128 3.83 -4.75 -8.05
C LEU A 128 3.86 -5.33 -6.63
N SER A 129 3.53 -4.50 -5.63
CA SER A 129 3.66 -4.83 -4.20
C SER A 129 5.08 -4.74 -3.63
N GLY A 130 5.82 -3.70 -4.00
CA GLY A 130 7.08 -3.40 -3.31
C GLY A 130 6.86 -3.23 -1.81
N ALA A 131 5.93 -2.34 -1.41
CA ALA A 131 5.76 -1.91 -0.02
C ALA A 131 4.40 -2.29 0.60
N THR A 132 3.33 -2.31 -0.20
CA THR A 132 1.96 -2.57 0.28
C THR A 132 1.28 -3.61 -0.61
N ASP A 133 0.35 -4.37 -0.03
CA ASP A 133 -0.29 -5.46 -0.77
C ASP A 133 -1.33 -4.92 -1.77
N PRO A 134 -1.22 -5.24 -3.08
CA PRO A 134 -2.11 -4.77 -4.13
C PRO A 134 -3.48 -5.46 -4.06
N TYR A 135 -3.57 -6.62 -3.42
CA TYR A 135 -4.79 -7.39 -3.24
C TYR A 135 -5.29 -7.36 -1.79
N GLN A 136 -4.95 -6.32 -1.01
CA GLN A 136 -5.53 -6.12 0.32
C GLN A 136 -7.07 -6.00 0.26
N PRO A 137 -7.81 -6.25 1.36
CA PRO A 137 -9.28 -6.28 1.38
C PRO A 137 -10.01 -5.17 0.59
N VAL A 138 -9.54 -3.93 0.62
CA VAL A 138 -10.14 -2.81 -0.14
C VAL A 138 -10.13 -3.03 -1.66
N GLU A 139 -9.19 -3.80 -2.20
CA GLU A 139 -9.11 -4.13 -3.63
C GLU A 139 -10.35 -4.88 -4.16
N ARG A 140 -11.14 -5.52 -3.28
CA ARG A 140 -12.43 -6.11 -3.67
C ARG A 140 -13.44 -5.09 -4.19
N LYS A 141 -13.28 -3.82 -3.80
CA LYS A 141 -14.15 -2.70 -4.18
C LYS A 141 -13.49 -1.76 -5.17
N GLU A 142 -12.20 -1.48 -4.99
CA GLU A 142 -11.51 -0.47 -5.80
C GLU A 142 -11.06 -1.01 -7.17
N GLU A 143 -10.80 -2.32 -7.29
CA GLU A 143 -10.37 -2.98 -8.54
C GLU A 143 -9.17 -2.30 -9.24
N LEU A 144 -8.35 -1.57 -8.47
CA LEU A 144 -7.24 -0.79 -9.00
C LEU A 144 -6.11 -1.68 -9.48
N THR A 145 -5.85 -2.78 -8.78
CA THR A 145 -4.84 -3.75 -9.20
C THR A 145 -5.24 -4.38 -10.53
N ARG A 146 -6.51 -4.73 -10.70
CA ARG A 146 -7.03 -5.22 -11.98
C ARG A 146 -6.78 -4.22 -13.11
N ALA A 147 -7.18 -2.96 -12.90
CA ALA A 147 -6.99 -1.89 -13.88
C ALA A 147 -5.50 -1.62 -14.19
N LEU A 148 -4.60 -1.75 -13.20
CA LEU A 148 -3.16 -1.66 -13.42
C LEU A 148 -2.65 -2.83 -14.27
N LEU A 149 -3.11 -4.05 -14.03
CA LEU A 149 -2.73 -5.23 -14.81
C LEU A 149 -3.20 -5.12 -16.27
N GLU A 150 -4.38 -4.55 -16.51
CA GLU A 150 -4.86 -4.27 -17.87
C GLU A 150 -3.92 -3.30 -18.60
N VAL A 151 -3.49 -2.20 -17.95
CA VAL A 151 -2.52 -1.25 -18.52
C VAL A 151 -1.16 -1.90 -18.78
N LEU A 152 -0.69 -2.76 -17.86
CA LEU A 152 0.56 -3.50 -18.03
C LEU A 152 0.48 -4.46 -19.23
N LEU A 153 -0.65 -5.16 -19.38
CA LEU A 153 -0.91 -6.04 -20.51
C LEU A 153 -0.98 -5.28 -21.84
N GLU A 154 -1.64 -4.11 -21.89
CA GLU A 154 -1.68 -3.23 -23.07
C GLU A 154 -0.27 -2.95 -23.62
N HIS A 155 0.71 -2.77 -22.73
CA HIS A 155 2.09 -2.44 -23.07
C HIS A 155 3.01 -3.67 -23.11
N ARG A 156 2.49 -4.88 -22.82
CA ARG A 156 3.28 -6.11 -22.61
C ARG A 156 4.43 -5.90 -21.61
N GLN A 157 4.19 -5.03 -20.64
CA GLN A 157 5.17 -4.61 -19.66
C GLN A 157 5.40 -5.76 -18.67
N SER A 158 6.67 -6.16 -18.51
CA SER A 158 7.04 -7.20 -17.55
C SER A 158 6.73 -6.75 -16.12
N VAL A 159 6.02 -7.59 -15.38
CA VAL A 159 5.67 -7.37 -13.97
C VAL A 159 5.86 -8.63 -13.12
N SER A 160 6.26 -8.46 -11.87
CA SER A 160 6.18 -9.48 -10.81
C SER A 160 5.22 -9.01 -9.73
N ILE A 161 4.46 -9.94 -9.13
CA ILE A 161 3.45 -9.60 -8.12
C ILE A 161 3.76 -10.31 -6.82
N ILE A 162 3.78 -9.57 -5.71
CA ILE A 162 3.84 -10.14 -4.36
C ILE A 162 2.47 -9.91 -3.69
N THR A 163 1.89 -10.93 -3.05
CA THR A 163 0.65 -10.77 -2.30
C THR A 163 0.47 -11.84 -1.24
N LYS A 164 -0.30 -11.53 -0.19
CA LYS A 164 -0.76 -12.44 0.87
C LYS A 164 -2.23 -12.84 0.73
N ASN A 165 -2.92 -12.36 -0.32
CA ASN A 165 -4.35 -12.58 -0.47
C ASN A 165 -4.69 -13.42 -1.70
N ALA A 166 -5.57 -14.41 -1.52
CA ALA A 166 -6.10 -15.24 -2.60
C ALA A 166 -6.97 -14.47 -3.61
N LEU A 167 -7.26 -13.18 -3.35
CA LEU A 167 -8.00 -12.31 -4.28
C LEU A 167 -7.32 -12.18 -5.64
N ILE A 168 -6.00 -12.43 -5.75
CA ILE A 168 -5.29 -12.53 -7.03
C ILE A 168 -5.95 -13.51 -8.02
N LEU A 169 -6.67 -14.53 -7.52
CA LEU A 169 -7.37 -15.49 -8.36
C LEU A 169 -8.52 -14.87 -9.16
N ARG A 170 -9.05 -13.70 -8.77
CA ARG A 170 -10.06 -12.94 -9.52
C ARG A 170 -9.54 -12.58 -10.91
N ASP A 171 -8.25 -12.23 -11.00
CA ASP A 171 -7.64 -11.63 -12.20
C ASP A 171 -6.84 -12.67 -13.01
N LEU A 172 -7.14 -13.97 -12.82
CA LEU A 172 -6.51 -15.08 -13.57
C LEU A 172 -6.66 -14.97 -15.08
N ASP A 173 -7.74 -14.35 -15.56
CA ASP A 173 -7.97 -14.11 -16.99
C ASP A 173 -6.87 -13.21 -17.57
N ILE A 174 -6.54 -12.11 -16.89
CA ILE A 174 -5.48 -11.18 -17.29
C ILE A 174 -4.11 -11.82 -17.11
N LEU A 175 -3.86 -12.46 -15.96
CA LEU A 175 -2.57 -13.09 -15.65
C LEU A 175 -2.21 -14.20 -16.65
N LYS A 176 -3.20 -14.99 -17.09
CA LYS A 176 -2.99 -16.00 -18.14
C LYS A 176 -2.62 -15.38 -19.48
N GLU A 177 -3.24 -14.26 -19.84
CA GLU A 177 -2.91 -13.55 -21.07
C GLU A 177 -1.51 -12.94 -20.99
N MET A 178 -1.15 -12.30 -19.88
CA MET A 178 0.21 -11.80 -19.64
C MET A 178 1.27 -12.90 -19.71
N SER A 179 0.94 -14.10 -19.22
CA SER A 179 1.82 -15.27 -19.27
C SER A 179 2.11 -15.73 -20.70
N ARG A 180 1.14 -15.62 -21.63
CA ARG A 180 1.36 -15.93 -23.06
C ARG A 180 2.41 -15.03 -23.70
N TYR A 181 2.55 -13.79 -23.22
CA TYR A 181 3.58 -12.84 -23.66
C TYR A 181 4.89 -12.94 -22.87
N GLY A 182 4.98 -13.80 -21.85
CA GLY A 182 6.12 -13.84 -20.94
C GLY A 182 6.30 -12.56 -20.10
N SER A 183 5.20 -11.82 -19.88
CA SER A 183 5.19 -10.50 -19.22
C SER A 183 4.80 -10.53 -17.74
N ILE A 184 4.62 -11.72 -17.15
CA ILE A 184 4.32 -11.93 -15.73
C ILE A 184 5.27 -12.98 -15.16
N GLN A 185 5.78 -12.72 -13.96
CA GLN A 185 6.67 -13.60 -13.19
C GLN A 185 6.13 -13.84 -11.78
#